data_AF-A0A7X3XH45-F1
#
_entry.id   AF-A0A7X3XH45-F1
#
_cell.length_a   1.000
_cell.length_b   1.000
_cell.length_c   1.000
_cell.angle_alpha   90.00
_cell.angle_beta   90.00
_cell.angle_gamma   90.00
#
_symmetry.space_group_name_H-M   'P 1'
#
loop_
_entity.id
_entity.type
_entity.pdbx_description
1 polymer ?
#
loop_
_entity_poly.entity_id
_entity_poly.type
_entity_poly.pdbx_seq_one_letter_code
_entity_poly.pdbx_strand_id
1 'polypeptide(L)'
;MMTKTLYALLTLVVFSVSSWHATVVAQTVTFPDANLAAAIRIRLGLGSTDPITRADLADSNFTSLSVNNKEVADISGLEYATSLLILELVQNENQ
;
A
#
# COMPACT_ATOMS: atom_id res chain seq x y z
N MET A 1 -23.39 3.76 -50.33
CA MET A 1 -22.06 3.12 -50.30
C MET A 1 -21.07 4.10 -49.63
N MET A 2 -21.37 4.71 -48.48
CA MET A 2 -21.70 4.20 -47.13
C MET A 2 -20.48 3.73 -46.32
N THR A 3 -20.08 4.60 -45.39
CA THR A 3 -19.82 4.33 -43.97
C THR A 3 -18.63 3.47 -43.53
N LYS A 4 -17.86 2.84 -44.40
CA LYS A 4 -16.74 1.97 -43.96
C LYS A 4 -15.46 2.68 -43.50
N THR A 5 -15.19 3.90 -43.95
CA THR A 5 -13.92 4.60 -43.67
C THR A 5 -13.87 5.35 -42.33
N LEU A 6 -15.02 5.64 -41.72
CA LEU A 6 -15.08 6.33 -40.41
C LEU A 6 -14.86 5.38 -39.22
N TYR A 7 -15.22 4.10 -39.37
CA TYR A 7 -14.97 3.07 -38.35
C TYR A 7 -13.48 2.72 -38.19
N ALA A 8 -12.67 2.90 -39.25
CA ALA A 8 -11.26 2.53 -39.23
C ALA A 8 -10.37 3.51 -38.42
N LEU A 9 -10.82 4.75 -38.21
CA LEU A 9 -10.11 5.74 -37.39
C LEU A 9 -10.57 5.71 -35.92
N LEU A 10 -11.81 5.27 -35.65
CA LEU A 10 -12.34 5.19 -34.30
C LEU A 10 -11.77 3.98 -33.52
N THR A 11 -11.40 2.89 -34.19
CA THR A 11 -10.81 1.70 -33.55
C THR A 11 -9.36 1.89 -33.08
N LEU A 12 -8.62 2.90 -33.59
CA LEU A 12 -7.22 3.10 -33.22
C LEU A 12 -7.05 3.77 -31.83
N VAL A 13 -8.10 4.41 -31.31
CA VAL A 13 -8.11 5.02 -29.95
C VAL A 13 -8.63 4.02 -28.89
N VAL A 14 -9.29 2.94 -29.33
CA VAL A 14 -9.75 1.84 -28.45
C VAL A 14 -8.71 0.72 -28.34
N PHE A 15 -7.45 0.99 -28.71
CA PHE A 15 -6.28 0.36 -28.08
C PHE A 15 -6.16 0.89 -26.64
N SER A 16 -7.27 0.78 -25.92
CA SER A 16 -7.46 1.03 -24.51
C SER A 16 -6.34 0.30 -23.81
N VAL A 17 -5.60 1.08 -23.03
CA VAL A 17 -4.72 0.68 -21.95
C VAL A 17 -5.16 -0.69 -21.44
N SER A 18 -4.62 -1.75 -22.03
CA SER A 18 -4.79 -3.08 -21.50
C SER A 18 -3.77 -3.08 -20.40
N SER A 19 -4.10 -2.36 -19.33
CA SER A 19 -3.36 -2.33 -18.09
C SER A 19 -3.24 -3.79 -17.77
N TRP A 20 -2.04 -4.34 -18.01
CA TRP A 20 -1.70 -5.63 -17.49
C TRP A 20 -1.83 -5.42 -16.00
N HIS A 21 -2.97 -5.80 -15.45
CA HIS A 21 -3.04 -6.14 -14.06
C HIS A 21 -2.25 -7.44 -14.00
N ALA A 22 -0.92 -7.30 -13.98
CA ALA A 22 -0.13 -8.27 -13.25
C ALA A 22 -0.78 -8.25 -11.87
N THR A 23 -1.53 -9.30 -11.56
CA THR A 23 -1.89 -9.57 -10.18
C THR A 23 -0.55 -9.77 -9.49
N VAL A 24 0.04 -8.66 -9.04
CA VAL A 24 1.15 -8.70 -8.11
C VAL A 24 0.54 -9.46 -6.95
N VAL A 25 0.90 -10.74 -6.81
CA VAL A 25 0.53 -11.53 -5.66
C VAL A 25 1.09 -10.75 -4.50
N ALA A 26 0.20 -10.01 -3.84
CA ALA A 26 0.61 -8.98 -2.91
C ALA A 26 1.27 -9.71 -1.75
N GLN A 27 2.60 -9.57 -1.65
CA GLN A 27 3.36 -10.32 -0.67
C GLN A 27 3.04 -9.74 0.71
N THR A 28 2.26 -10.47 1.50
CA THR A 28 1.92 -10.08 2.87
C THR A 28 3.19 -9.94 3.70
N VAL A 29 3.24 -8.88 4.50
CA VAL A 29 4.27 -8.63 5.51
C VAL A 29 3.67 -8.91 6.88
N THR A 30 4.36 -9.74 7.66
CA THR A 30 3.96 -10.04 9.03
C THR A 30 4.67 -9.08 9.98
N PHE A 31 3.92 -8.46 10.87
CA PHE A 31 4.42 -7.62 11.94
C PHE A 31 4.29 -8.39 13.26
N PRO A 32 5.41 -8.69 13.96
CA PRO A 32 5.36 -9.36 15.26
C PRO A 32 4.63 -8.52 16.33
N ASP A 33 4.75 -7.20 16.25
CA ASP A 33 4.08 -6.26 17.14
C ASP A 33 2.65 -5.96 16.64
N ALA A 34 1.66 -6.37 17.43
CA ALA A 34 0.25 -6.21 17.09
C ALA A 34 -0.19 -4.73 17.08
N ASN A 35 0.42 -3.89 17.93
CA ASN A 35 0.08 -2.47 18.03
C ASN A 35 0.62 -1.70 16.82
N LEU A 36 1.83 -2.01 16.37
CA LEU A 36 2.37 -1.52 15.11
C LEU A 36 1.52 -1.95 13.92
N ALA A 37 1.18 -3.24 13.85
CA ALA A 37 0.34 -3.77 12.77
C ALA A 37 -1.03 -3.08 12.72
N ALA A 38 -1.63 -2.81 13.89
CA ALA A 38 -2.89 -2.07 13.98
C ALA A 38 -2.74 -0.62 13.50
N ALA A 39 -1.68 0.08 13.92
CA ALA A 39 -1.43 1.46 13.49
C ALA A 39 -1.22 1.58 11.98
N ILE A 40 -0.50 0.63 11.37
CA ILE A 40 -0.29 0.59 9.92
C ILE A 40 -1.60 0.37 9.17
N ARG A 41 -2.45 -0.57 9.62
CA ARG A 41 -3.78 -0.79 9.01
C ARG A 41 -4.64 0.46 9.05
N ILE A 42 -4.67 1.15 10.19
CA ILE A 42 -5.39 2.42 10.33
C ILE A 42 -4.85 3.45 9.33
N ARG A 43 -3.53 3.58 9.22
CA ARG A 43 -2.89 4.53 8.28
C ARG A 43 -3.21 4.21 6.81
N LEU A 44 -3.35 2.93 6.46
CA LEU A 44 -3.66 2.47 5.11
C LEU A 44 -5.18 2.40 4.83
N GLY A 45 -6.03 2.64 5.83
CA GLY A 45 -7.49 2.50 5.70
C GLY A 45 -7.97 1.05 5.57
N LEU A 46 -7.19 0.10 6.09
CA LEU A 46 -7.48 -1.34 6.04
C LEU A 46 -8.34 -1.78 7.23
N GLY A 47 -9.11 -2.85 7.05
CA GLY A 47 -9.80 -3.55 8.13
C GLY A 47 -8.84 -4.23 9.11
N SER A 48 -9.29 -4.51 10.33
CA SER A 48 -8.43 -4.99 11.44
C SER A 48 -7.71 -6.32 11.16
N THR A 49 -8.25 -7.15 10.27
CA THR A 49 -7.70 -8.45 9.88
C THR A 49 -7.13 -8.44 8.46
N ASP A 50 -7.25 -7.33 7.74
CA ASP A 50 -6.79 -7.29 6.35
C ASP A 50 -5.25 -7.41 6.32
N PRO A 51 -4.71 -8.11 5.30
CA PRO A 51 -3.27 -8.28 5.16
C PRO A 51 -2.62 -6.93 4.83
N ILE A 52 -1.50 -6.65 5.48
CA ILE A 52 -0.60 -5.57 5.06
C ILE A 52 0.37 -6.17 4.06
N THR A 53 0.49 -5.58 2.88
CA THR A 53 1.34 -6.11 1.81
C THR A 53 2.56 -5.23 1.60
N ARG A 54 3.61 -5.79 0.98
CA ARG A 54 4.78 -5.00 0.58
C ARG A 54 4.41 -3.84 -0.35
N ALA A 55 3.39 -4.03 -1.19
CA ALA A 55 2.93 -2.98 -2.10
C ALA A 55 2.31 -1.81 -1.33
N ASP A 56 1.50 -2.10 -0.29
CA ASP A 56 0.90 -1.06 0.54
C ASP A 56 1.95 -0.22 1.27
N LEU A 57 3.01 -0.87 1.76
CA LEU A 57 4.11 -0.21 2.47
C LEU A 57 5.03 0.58 1.53
N ALA A 58 5.26 0.08 0.31
CA ALA A 58 6.08 0.76 -0.69
C ALA A 58 5.33 1.89 -1.41
N ASP A 59 4.01 2.02 -1.21
CA ASP A 59 3.19 3.05 -1.84
C ASP A 59 3.75 4.45 -1.56
N SER A 60 3.83 5.28 -2.60
CA SER A 60 4.36 6.65 -2.52
C SER A 60 3.57 7.58 -1.57
N ASN A 61 2.37 7.19 -1.14
CA ASN A 61 1.55 7.92 -0.18
C ASN A 61 1.80 7.49 1.27
N PHE A 62 2.48 6.37 1.51
CA PHE A 62 2.86 5.89 2.84
C PHE A 62 4.16 6.58 3.32
N THR A 63 4.12 7.91 3.43
CA THR A 63 5.30 8.74 3.73
C THR A 63 5.49 9.08 5.20
N SER A 64 4.45 8.90 6.02
CA SER A 64 4.53 9.16 7.45
C SER A 64 3.75 8.15 8.27
N LEU A 65 4.31 7.76 9.41
CA LEU A 65 3.68 6.90 10.40
C LEU A 65 3.99 7.45 11.79
N SER A 66 2.93 7.74 12.55
CA SER A 66 3.05 8.21 13.94
C SER A 66 2.31 7.20 14.82
N VAL A 67 3.05 6.57 15.72
CA VAL A 67 2.55 5.54 16.63
C VAL A 67 3.00 5.92 18.02
N ASN A 68 2.17 6.65 18.76
CA ASN A 68 2.56 7.22 20.05
C ASN A 68 1.80 6.55 21.20
N ASN A 69 2.52 6.23 22.29
CA ASN A 69 1.96 5.60 23.49
C ASN A 69 1.17 4.32 23.18
N LYS A 70 1.80 3.41 22.42
CA LYS A 70 1.22 2.14 21.96
C LYS A 70 2.07 0.93 22.36
N GLU A 71 3.08 1.10 23.20
CA GLU A 71 3.94 0.00 23.66
C GLU A 71 4.55 -0.79 22.48
N VAL A 72 4.92 -0.08 21.39
CA VAL A 72 5.56 -0.72 20.24
C VAL A 72 6.99 -1.12 20.58
N ALA A 73 7.25 -2.41 20.64
CA ALA A 73 8.55 -2.97 21.00
C ALA A 73 9.32 -3.54 19.80
N ASP A 74 8.63 -3.93 18.73
CA ASP A 74 9.23 -4.50 17.53
C ASP A 74 8.76 -3.76 16.26
N ILE A 75 9.72 -3.17 15.55
CA ILE A 75 9.48 -2.43 14.30
C ILE A 75 9.78 -3.24 13.03
N SER A 76 10.11 -4.52 13.18
CA SER A 76 10.33 -5.43 12.05
C SER A 76 9.11 -5.46 11.13
N GLY A 77 9.35 -5.47 9.83
CA GLY A 77 8.36 -5.29 8.78
C GLY A 77 8.35 -3.88 8.17
N LEU A 78 8.79 -2.85 8.90
CA LEU A 78 8.92 -1.49 8.35
C LEU A 78 10.05 -1.35 7.33
N GLU A 79 10.97 -2.31 7.21
CA GLU A 79 12.00 -2.29 6.17
C GLU A 79 11.45 -2.30 4.73
N TYR A 80 10.19 -2.72 4.56
CA TYR A 80 9.50 -2.66 3.26
C TYR A 80 8.81 -1.31 3.00
N ALA A 81 8.75 -0.42 3.99
CA ALA A 81 8.16 0.91 3.85
C ALA A 81 9.14 1.89 3.20
N THR A 82 9.52 1.61 1.95
CA THR A 82 10.59 2.33 1.22
C THR A 82 10.27 3.79 0.94
N SER A 83 8.99 4.16 0.96
CA SER A 83 8.50 5.53 0.79
C SER A 83 8.36 6.29 2.12
N LEU A 84 8.57 5.65 3.27
CA LEU A 84 8.41 6.24 4.59
C LEU A 84 9.55 7.23 4.89
N LEU A 85 9.19 8.49 5.12
CA LEU A 85 10.12 9.58 5.39
C LEU A 85 10.12 9.99 6.86
N ILE A 86 9.00 9.81 7.54
CA ILE A 86 8.79 10.25 8.92
C ILE A 86 8.23 9.09 9.73
N LEU A 87 8.96 8.70 10.78
CA LEU A 87 8.54 7.72 11.77
C LEU A 87 8.60 8.36 13.16
N GLU A 88 7.44 8.44 13.83
CA GLU A 88 7.33 8.91 15.21
C GLU A 88 6.88 7.75 16.11
N LEU A 89 7.66 7.49 17.16
CA LEU A 89 7.44 6.42 18.14
C LEU A 89 7.42 6.96 19.58
N VAL A 90 6.85 8.14 19.79
CA VAL A 90 6.91 8.84 21.08
C VAL A 90 6.23 8.00 22.17
N GLN A 91 6.90 7.84 23.33
CA GLN A 91 6.39 7.09 24.48
C GLN A 91 6.07 5.62 24.18
N ASN A 92 6.92 4.91 23.41
CA ASN A 92 6.85 3.45 23.27
C ASN A 92 7.94 2.70 24.04
N GLU A 93 8.56 3.34 25.03
CA GLU A 93 9.43 2.62 25.95
C GLU A 93 8.61 1.62 26.79
N ASN A 94 9.10 0.37 26.86
CA ASN A 94 8.54 -0.63 27.76
C ASN A 94 8.71 -0.14 29.21
N GLN A 95 7.61 -0.11 29.97
CA GLN A 95 7.61 0.16 31.41
C GLN A 95 8.23 -1.01 32.19
#